data_AF-A0A5C8AFF7-F1
#
_entry.id   AF-A0A5C8AFF7-F1
#
_cell.length_a   1.000
_cell.length_b   1.000
_cell.length_c   1.000
_cell.angle_alpha   90.00
_cell.angle_beta   90.00
_cell.angle_gamma   90.00
#
_symmetry.space_group_name_H-M   'P 1'
#
loop_
_entity.id
_entity.type
_entity.pdbx_description
1 polymer ?
#
loop_
_entity_poly.entity_id
_entity_poly.type
_entity_poly.pdbx_seq_one_letter_code
_entity_poly.pdbx_strand_id
1 'polypeptide(L)'
;MQKLSFLFILFICSVAFGQAPQGFKYQSIARDLSGNELVNLPLGVRISLHESAPTGTVIYQEVHTANTNDFGLFNLTIGGGTPVVGQFNLIDWANGSKYIQLEVDIAGGTNYTSFGTTELLSVPYALYANTAGVQLLPNGSAVGNTPYWDGSAWVVASSNIHNDGGNIGIGTTSPLQKLHVNGHINIPKDSTYRIDNIGIVSIKGNNNLFLGQQAGSLNSIGFVNVFVGYNAGQLNQVGAQNTFVGAETGVQNLDGSMNSFLGRRAGFLNTSGNENTFLGAYAGQSNTEGIHNSFLGVTTGNSNTLGSENTFLGAHAGYNNNMGNNNSFIGNFAGLANTTGSNNTLLGYYSNVGAGGLTNATAIGNGAIVNASNSVIIGNTDVISIGGQVGWSTFSDKRLKTNISKNELGLEFILSLQPVTYNYKAEGQTNILYTGLIAQDVEKLLNRLNTEFSGLVKPQNDADYYSIRYAEFVLPLINSVQEQQQTIDELKEENEQLEERLLKLEKLVEQLKKNN
;
A
#
# COMPACT_ATOMS: atom_id res chain seq x y z
N MET A 1 -50.70 45.14 11.81
CA MET A 1 -51.71 45.06 10.73
C MET A 1 -51.12 45.72 9.49
N GLN A 2 -51.15 44.99 8.36
CA GLN A 2 -50.93 45.45 6.96
C GLN A 2 -49.50 45.92 6.61
N LYS A 3 -48.84 45.57 5.49
CA LYS A 3 -49.00 44.70 4.30
C LYS A 3 -47.54 44.54 3.80
N LEU A 4 -47.03 43.33 3.58
CA LEU A 4 -47.02 42.59 2.30
C LEU A 4 -46.37 43.35 1.12
N SER A 5 -45.33 42.71 0.55
CA SER A 5 -44.79 42.86 -0.82
C SER A 5 -43.64 43.85 -1.07
N PHE A 6 -42.40 43.33 -1.22
CA PHE A 6 -41.67 43.38 -2.51
C PHE A 6 -40.45 42.43 -2.48
N LEU A 7 -40.70 41.20 -2.91
CA LEU A 7 -39.72 40.24 -3.46
C LEU A 7 -39.56 40.58 -4.97
N PHE A 8 -38.46 40.16 -5.59
CA PHE A 8 -38.11 40.25 -7.02
C PHE A 8 -37.37 41.53 -7.49
N ILE A 9 -36.06 41.61 -7.21
CA ILE A 9 -35.10 42.13 -8.20
C ILE A 9 -34.57 40.91 -8.95
N LEU A 10 -35.34 40.50 -9.96
CA LEU A 10 -34.92 39.52 -10.93
C LEU A 10 -34.11 40.25 -12.01
N PHE A 11 -32.92 39.72 -12.26
CA PHE A 11 -31.99 40.10 -13.31
C PHE A 11 -32.69 40.06 -14.68
N ILE A 12 -33.23 41.19 -15.15
CA ILE A 12 -33.63 41.34 -16.56
C ILE A 12 -32.35 41.64 -17.34
N CYS A 13 -31.65 40.59 -17.75
CA CYS A 13 -30.76 40.67 -18.90
C CYS A 13 -31.65 40.84 -20.13
N SER A 14 -31.92 42.08 -20.52
CA SER A 14 -32.46 42.36 -21.85
C SER A 14 -31.40 41.97 -22.88
N VAL A 15 -31.67 40.90 -23.61
CA VAL A 15 -30.92 40.50 -24.79
C VAL A 15 -31.13 41.60 -25.83
N ALA A 16 -30.19 42.53 -25.91
CA ALA A 16 -30.15 43.47 -27.02
C ALA A 16 -29.64 42.71 -28.24
N PHE A 17 -30.56 42.21 -29.06
CA PHE A 17 -30.20 41.86 -30.42
C PHE A 17 -29.79 43.16 -31.11
N GLY A 18 -28.51 43.31 -31.42
CA GLY A 18 -28.10 44.31 -32.40
C GLY A 18 -28.79 43.95 -33.71
N GLN A 19 -29.91 44.59 -34.02
CA GLN A 19 -30.47 44.51 -35.37
C GLN A 19 -29.49 45.27 -36.25
N ALA A 20 -28.65 44.52 -36.97
CA ALA A 20 -27.87 45.09 -38.06
C ALA A 20 -28.86 45.81 -38.99
N PRO A 21 -28.63 47.08 -39.34
CA PRO A 21 -29.53 47.81 -40.24
C PRO A 21 -29.76 46.99 -41.50
N GLN A 22 -31.03 46.70 -41.83
CA GLN A 22 -31.41 45.86 -42.98
C GLN A 22 -31.39 46.67 -44.28
N GLY A 23 -30.29 47.36 -44.54
CA GLY A 23 -30.10 48.19 -45.72
C GLY A 23 -28.72 48.80 -45.78
N PHE A 24 -28.33 49.28 -46.97
CA PHE A 24 -27.04 49.92 -47.19
C PHE A 24 -27.20 51.30 -47.83
N LYS A 25 -26.26 52.20 -47.57
CA LYS A 25 -26.31 53.58 -48.08
C LYS A 25 -25.98 53.62 -49.57
N TYR A 26 -26.72 54.45 -50.30
CA TYR A 26 -26.49 54.77 -51.70
C TYR A 26 -26.53 56.28 -51.90
N GLN A 27 -25.58 56.80 -52.67
CA GLN A 27 -25.47 58.23 -52.97
C GLN A 27 -25.24 58.39 -54.47
N SER A 28 -25.96 59.31 -55.10
CA SER A 28 -25.83 59.58 -56.53
C SER A 28 -26.16 61.04 -56.86
N ILE A 29 -25.76 61.48 -58.06
CA ILE A 29 -26.02 62.81 -58.60
C ILE A 29 -26.99 62.67 -59.76
N ALA A 30 -28.14 63.34 -59.68
CA ALA A 30 -29.13 63.35 -60.74
C ALA A 30 -28.81 64.42 -61.79
N ARG A 31 -28.84 64.03 -63.07
CA ARG A 31 -28.60 64.89 -64.22
C ARG A 31 -29.71 64.74 -65.26
N ASP A 32 -29.99 65.81 -66.02
CA ASP A 32 -30.86 65.76 -67.19
C ASP A 32 -30.16 65.12 -68.41
N LEU A 33 -30.89 64.94 -69.51
CA LEU A 33 -30.36 64.35 -70.75
C LEU A 33 -29.30 65.23 -71.45
N SER A 34 -29.18 66.49 -71.07
CA SER A 34 -28.14 67.42 -71.54
C SER A 34 -26.92 67.44 -70.60
N GLY A 35 -26.95 66.66 -69.52
CA GLY A 35 -25.88 66.54 -68.53
C GLY A 35 -25.91 67.58 -67.41
N ASN A 36 -26.91 68.47 -67.38
CA ASN A 36 -27.05 69.48 -66.32
C ASN A 36 -27.56 68.84 -65.03
N GLU A 37 -27.10 69.31 -63.88
CA GLU A 37 -27.55 68.85 -62.57
C GLU A 37 -29.02 69.20 -62.31
N LEU A 38 -29.78 68.22 -61.82
CA LEU A 38 -31.16 68.42 -61.37
C LEU A 38 -31.14 68.89 -59.92
N VAL A 39 -31.05 70.21 -59.69
CA VAL A 39 -30.83 70.79 -58.35
C VAL A 39 -32.13 71.14 -57.61
N ASN A 40 -32.14 70.94 -56.30
CA ASN A 40 -33.21 71.36 -55.37
C ASN A 40 -34.64 70.94 -55.77
N LEU A 41 -34.81 69.73 -56.31
CA LEU A 41 -36.11 69.23 -56.75
C LEU A 41 -36.38 67.80 -56.27
N PRO A 42 -37.66 67.43 -56.09
CA PRO A 42 -38.05 66.08 -55.73
C PRO A 42 -37.90 65.12 -56.92
N LEU A 43 -37.36 63.93 -56.65
CA LEU A 43 -37.21 62.84 -57.60
C LEU A 43 -37.98 61.61 -57.10
N GLY A 44 -38.66 60.93 -58.02
CA GLY A 44 -39.10 59.56 -57.80
C GLY A 44 -37.93 58.65 -58.14
N VAL A 45 -37.48 57.79 -57.23
CA VAL A 45 -36.38 56.85 -57.49
C VAL A 45 -36.88 55.43 -57.28
N ARG A 46 -36.61 54.55 -58.24
CA ARG A 46 -36.87 53.11 -58.15
C ARG A 46 -35.55 52.35 -58.21
N ILE A 47 -35.40 51.41 -57.28
CA ILE A 47 -34.25 50.52 -57.18
C ILE A 47 -34.73 49.09 -57.42
N SER A 48 -34.09 48.38 -58.34
CA SER A 48 -34.34 46.96 -58.59
C SER A 48 -33.05 46.19 -58.40
N LEU A 49 -33.12 45.03 -57.74
CA LEU A 49 -32.01 44.08 -57.61
C LEU A 49 -32.29 42.87 -58.50
N HIS A 50 -31.39 42.63 -59.45
CA HIS A 50 -31.40 41.48 -60.32
C HIS A 50 -30.44 40.40 -59.81
N GLU A 51 -30.79 39.14 -60.03
CA GLU A 51 -29.95 38.01 -59.71
C GLU A 51 -29.17 37.49 -60.93
N SER A 52 -27.91 37.12 -60.71
CA SER A 52 -26.97 36.47 -61.65
C SER A 52 -26.56 37.25 -62.91
N ALA A 53 -27.34 38.22 -63.39
CA ALA A 53 -27.00 39.05 -64.55
C ALA A 53 -27.67 40.45 -64.50
N PRO A 54 -27.16 41.47 -65.23
CA PRO A 54 -27.74 42.82 -65.26
C PRO A 54 -29.20 42.92 -65.76
N THR A 55 -29.67 41.93 -66.50
CA THR A 55 -31.07 41.80 -66.96
C THR A 55 -31.76 40.56 -66.40
N GLY A 56 -31.22 40.00 -65.31
CA GLY A 56 -31.75 38.81 -64.63
C GLY A 56 -33.09 39.06 -63.96
N THR A 57 -33.63 38.05 -63.29
CA THR A 57 -34.88 38.17 -62.54
C THR A 57 -34.75 39.21 -61.44
N VAL A 58 -35.72 40.12 -61.34
CA VAL A 58 -35.82 41.08 -60.23
C VAL A 58 -36.25 40.34 -58.96
N ILE A 59 -35.33 40.20 -58.01
CA ILE A 59 -35.58 39.52 -56.73
C ILE A 59 -36.05 40.48 -55.64
N TYR A 60 -35.79 41.78 -55.82
CA TYR A 60 -36.25 42.84 -54.92
C TYR A 60 -36.40 44.14 -55.69
N GLN A 61 -37.45 44.91 -55.41
CA GLN A 61 -37.67 46.24 -55.97
C GLN A 61 -38.30 47.15 -54.93
N GLU A 62 -37.85 48.40 -54.86
CA GLU A 62 -38.39 49.42 -53.96
C GLU A 62 -38.45 50.79 -54.62
N VAL A 63 -39.32 51.64 -54.10
CA VAL A 63 -39.46 53.05 -54.53
C VAL A 63 -39.17 54.00 -53.38
N HIS A 64 -38.59 55.14 -53.73
CA HIS A 64 -38.22 56.23 -52.85
C HIS A 64 -38.69 57.57 -53.44
N THR A 65 -38.94 58.53 -52.55
CA THR A 65 -38.97 59.95 -52.90
C THR A 65 -37.71 60.58 -52.35
N ALA A 66 -36.87 61.15 -53.21
CA ALA A 66 -35.61 61.79 -52.85
C ALA A 66 -35.64 63.28 -53.19
N ASN A 67 -34.90 64.10 -52.46
CA ASN A 67 -34.68 65.51 -52.84
C ASN A 67 -33.21 65.69 -53.19
N THR A 68 -32.93 66.34 -54.31
CA THR A 68 -31.57 66.73 -54.67
C THR A 68 -31.16 68.02 -53.96
N ASN A 69 -29.86 68.19 -53.70
CA ASN A 69 -29.31 69.45 -53.18
C ASN A 69 -28.84 70.39 -54.31
N ASP A 70 -28.14 71.47 -53.94
CA ASP A 70 -27.55 72.46 -54.86
C ASP A 70 -26.56 71.86 -55.89
N PHE A 71 -26.14 70.60 -55.71
CA PHE A 71 -25.23 69.88 -56.60
C PHE A 71 -25.90 68.70 -57.31
N GLY A 72 -27.23 68.57 -57.23
CA GLY A 72 -27.97 67.43 -57.80
C GLY A 72 -27.82 66.13 -57.01
N LEU A 73 -27.15 66.16 -55.85
CA LEU A 73 -26.85 64.98 -55.04
C LEU A 73 -28.08 64.55 -54.23
N PHE A 74 -28.37 63.25 -54.22
CA PHE A 74 -29.36 62.64 -53.33
C PHE A 74 -28.78 61.41 -52.61
N ASN A 75 -29.34 61.10 -51.45
CA ASN A 75 -28.94 59.98 -50.61
C ASN A 75 -30.13 59.07 -50.32
N LEU A 76 -29.92 57.76 -50.43
CA LEU A 76 -30.90 56.73 -50.13
C LEU A 76 -30.31 55.68 -49.18
N THR A 77 -31.20 54.93 -48.54
CA THR A 77 -30.85 53.66 -47.89
C THR A 77 -31.59 52.56 -48.64
N ILE A 78 -30.86 51.75 -49.39
CA ILE A 78 -31.45 50.65 -50.13
C ILE A 78 -31.88 49.57 -49.14
N GLY A 79 -33.13 49.11 -49.24
CA GLY A 79 -33.81 48.31 -48.22
C GLY A 79 -34.64 49.14 -47.23
N GLY A 80 -34.58 50.48 -47.32
CA GLY A 80 -35.39 51.41 -46.53
C GLY A 80 -36.50 52.10 -47.31
N GLY A 81 -36.70 51.75 -48.59
CA GLY A 81 -37.77 52.29 -49.43
C GLY A 81 -39.10 51.59 -49.20
N THR A 82 -40.11 51.94 -49.99
CA THR A 82 -41.37 51.18 -50.03
C THR A 82 -41.21 49.98 -50.97
N PRO A 83 -41.24 48.73 -50.49
CA PRO A 83 -41.06 47.56 -51.34
C PRO A 83 -42.21 47.40 -52.33
N VAL A 84 -41.87 47.10 -53.58
CA VAL A 84 -42.80 46.80 -54.69
C VAL A 84 -42.71 45.33 -55.08
N VAL A 85 -41.52 44.73 -55.03
CA VAL A 85 -41.27 43.30 -55.29
C VAL A 85 -40.36 42.75 -54.21
N GLY A 86 -40.67 41.57 -53.68
CA GLY A 86 -39.86 40.89 -52.66
C GLY A 86 -39.83 41.60 -51.31
N GLN A 87 -38.99 41.10 -50.41
CA GLN A 87 -38.69 41.71 -49.11
C GLN A 87 -37.18 41.73 -48.94
N PHE A 88 -36.60 42.87 -48.56
CA PHE A 88 -35.14 43.04 -48.52
C PHE A 88 -34.44 42.05 -47.58
N ASN A 89 -35.09 41.71 -46.47
CA ASN A 89 -34.57 40.80 -45.44
C ASN A 89 -34.65 39.32 -45.81
N LEU A 90 -35.33 38.97 -46.91
CA LEU A 90 -35.44 37.62 -47.43
C LEU A 90 -34.52 37.38 -48.64
N ILE A 91 -33.73 38.38 -49.06
CA ILE A 91 -32.77 38.23 -50.14
C ILE A 91 -31.66 37.26 -49.69
N ASP A 92 -31.47 36.20 -50.47
CA ASP A 92 -30.32 35.31 -50.32
C ASP A 92 -29.08 35.96 -50.93
N TRP A 93 -28.29 36.61 -50.06
CA TRP A 93 -27.03 37.27 -50.44
C TRP A 93 -25.88 36.30 -50.70
N ALA A 94 -25.99 35.02 -50.32
CA ALA A 94 -24.93 34.03 -50.51
C ALA A 94 -24.97 33.39 -51.90
N ASN A 95 -26.11 33.40 -52.57
CA ASN A 95 -26.32 32.71 -53.83
C ASN A 95 -26.22 33.64 -55.06
N GLY A 96 -25.16 33.52 -55.85
CA GLY A 96 -24.99 34.24 -57.12
C GLY A 96 -24.78 35.77 -57.01
N SER A 97 -24.21 36.38 -58.07
CA SER A 97 -24.00 37.84 -58.12
C SER A 97 -25.32 38.61 -58.10
N LYS A 98 -25.34 39.79 -57.46
CA LYS A 98 -26.48 40.71 -57.45
C LYS A 98 -26.15 41.94 -58.27
N TYR A 99 -27.13 42.46 -58.99
CA TYR A 99 -26.99 43.66 -59.81
C TYR A 99 -28.04 44.69 -59.42
N ILE A 100 -27.63 45.95 -59.25
CA ILE A 100 -28.52 47.06 -58.90
C ILE A 100 -28.85 47.89 -60.15
N GLN A 101 -30.14 48.00 -60.45
CA GLN A 101 -30.69 48.91 -61.46
C GLN A 101 -31.28 50.13 -60.77
N LEU A 102 -30.90 51.33 -61.26
CA LEU A 102 -31.43 52.61 -60.80
C LEU A 102 -32.33 53.21 -61.87
N GLU A 103 -33.53 53.63 -61.49
CA GLU A 103 -34.46 54.30 -62.38
C GLU A 103 -35.05 55.55 -61.70
N VAL A 104 -35.21 56.64 -62.45
CA VAL A 104 -35.58 57.97 -61.90
C VAL A 104 -36.71 58.59 -62.70
N ASP A 105 -37.68 59.17 -62.00
CA ASP A 105 -38.67 60.11 -62.53
C ASP A 105 -38.32 61.53 -62.06
N ILE A 106 -37.94 62.37 -63.02
CA ILE A 106 -37.51 63.76 -62.79
C ILE A 106 -38.67 64.69 -62.36
N ALA A 107 -39.92 64.30 -62.57
CA ALA A 107 -41.10 65.04 -62.13
C ALA A 107 -41.56 64.62 -60.72
N GLY A 108 -40.84 63.71 -60.05
CA GLY A 108 -41.21 63.19 -58.73
C GLY A 108 -42.32 62.15 -58.74
N GLY A 109 -42.74 61.67 -59.92
CA GLY A 109 -43.83 60.72 -60.11
C GLY A 109 -43.38 59.25 -60.21
N THR A 110 -44.11 58.47 -61.01
CA THR A 110 -43.90 57.02 -61.21
C THR A 110 -43.50 56.65 -62.65
N ASN A 111 -43.17 57.62 -63.50
CA ASN A 111 -42.73 57.42 -64.89
C ASN A 111 -41.20 57.34 -64.94
N TYR A 112 -40.66 56.23 -64.44
CA TYR A 112 -39.22 56.06 -64.28
C TYR A 112 -38.48 55.83 -65.60
N THR A 113 -37.31 56.45 -65.73
CA THR A 113 -36.32 56.20 -66.79
C THR A 113 -35.10 55.51 -66.18
N SER A 114 -34.58 54.45 -66.82
CA SER A 114 -33.42 53.70 -66.33
C SER A 114 -32.10 54.45 -66.56
N PHE A 115 -31.28 54.53 -65.52
CA PHE A 115 -29.93 55.11 -65.53
C PHE A 115 -28.83 54.04 -65.64
N GLY A 116 -29.22 52.78 -65.77
CA GLY A 116 -28.32 51.64 -65.95
C GLY A 116 -28.34 50.66 -64.77
N THR A 117 -27.66 49.54 -64.99
CA THR A 117 -27.53 48.43 -64.03
C THR A 117 -26.06 48.12 -63.78
N THR A 118 -25.66 48.00 -62.52
CA THR A 118 -24.27 47.71 -62.11
C THR A 118 -24.21 46.52 -61.16
N GLU A 119 -23.11 45.76 -61.19
CA GLU A 119 -22.91 44.65 -60.23
C GLU A 119 -22.67 45.19 -58.82
N LEU A 120 -23.31 44.57 -57.83
CA LEU A 120 -23.09 44.86 -56.42
C LEU A 120 -21.97 43.96 -55.91
N LEU A 121 -20.81 44.55 -55.62
CA LEU A 121 -19.68 43.84 -55.03
C LEU A 121 -19.78 43.86 -53.49
N SER A 122 -19.41 42.74 -52.86
CA SER A 122 -19.36 42.62 -51.40
C SER A 122 -18.41 43.64 -50.79
N VAL A 123 -18.86 44.34 -49.75
CA VAL A 123 -17.97 45.16 -48.91
C VAL A 123 -17.06 44.24 -48.06
N PRO A 124 -15.87 44.71 -47.64
CA PRO A 124 -14.90 43.89 -46.91
C PRO A 124 -15.47 43.17 -45.67
N TYR A 125 -16.43 43.76 -44.96
CA TYR A 125 -17.07 43.16 -43.79
C TYR A 125 -17.91 41.91 -44.12
N ALA A 126 -18.54 41.86 -45.29
CA ALA A 126 -19.34 40.70 -45.72
C ALA A 126 -18.47 39.50 -46.13
N LEU A 127 -17.27 39.75 -46.67
CA LEU A 127 -16.31 38.68 -46.99
C LEU A 127 -15.83 37.92 -45.74
N TYR A 128 -15.78 38.60 -44.59
CA TYR A 128 -15.40 38.00 -43.32
C TYR A 128 -16.52 37.13 -42.70
N ALA A 129 -17.79 37.33 -43.08
CA ALA A 129 -18.91 36.54 -42.55
C ALA A 129 -19.07 35.17 -43.22
N ASN A 130 -18.60 34.99 -44.46
CA ASN A 130 -18.70 33.72 -45.21
C ASN A 130 -17.90 32.58 -44.55
N THR A 131 -16.90 32.88 -43.73
CA THR A 131 -16.10 31.86 -43.01
C THR A 131 -16.81 31.29 -41.78
N ALA A 132 -17.99 31.78 -41.40
CA ALA A 132 -18.73 31.32 -40.22
C ALA A 132 -19.68 30.11 -40.45
N GLY A 133 -19.76 29.57 -41.67
CA GLY A 133 -20.71 28.50 -42.06
C GLY A 133 -20.31 27.05 -41.75
N VAL A 134 -19.40 26.78 -40.81
CA VAL A 134 -19.05 25.39 -40.41
C VAL A 134 -20.08 24.88 -39.40
N GLN A 135 -20.53 23.63 -39.51
CA GLN A 135 -21.46 23.01 -38.56
C GLN A 135 -20.79 22.87 -37.19
N LEU A 136 -21.07 23.80 -36.28
CA LEU A 136 -20.48 23.84 -34.95
C LEU A 136 -21.33 23.02 -33.95
N LEU A 137 -20.65 22.29 -33.08
CA LEU A 137 -21.16 21.76 -31.83
C LEU A 137 -21.70 22.91 -30.94
N PRO A 138 -22.48 22.61 -29.88
CA PRO A 138 -23.03 23.63 -28.97
C PRO A 138 -22.00 24.57 -28.32
N ASN A 139 -20.72 24.20 -28.35
CA ASN A 139 -19.59 25.00 -27.87
C ASN A 139 -18.79 25.72 -28.99
N GLY A 140 -19.26 25.69 -30.24
CA GLY A 140 -18.60 26.37 -31.35
C GLY A 140 -17.51 25.57 -32.10
N SER A 141 -17.38 24.25 -31.90
CA SER A 141 -16.32 23.41 -32.55
C SER A 141 -16.88 22.41 -33.56
N ALA A 142 -16.16 22.05 -34.63
CA ALA A 142 -16.66 21.10 -35.64
C ALA A 142 -16.68 19.63 -35.15
N VAL A 143 -17.73 18.85 -35.48
CA VAL A 143 -17.80 17.40 -35.23
C VAL A 143 -16.74 16.65 -36.04
N GLY A 144 -16.06 15.67 -35.44
CA GLY A 144 -15.09 14.80 -36.12
C GLY A 144 -13.69 15.40 -36.33
N ASN A 145 -13.50 16.68 -36.01
CA ASN A 145 -12.29 17.46 -36.23
C ASN A 145 -11.88 18.16 -34.93
N THR A 146 -11.60 17.39 -33.87
CA THR A 146 -11.17 17.97 -32.60
C THR A 146 -9.76 18.56 -32.78
N PRO A 147 -9.57 19.88 -32.65
CA PRO A 147 -8.24 20.46 -32.72
C PRO A 147 -7.39 19.92 -31.58
N TYR A 148 -6.21 19.41 -31.88
CA TYR A 148 -5.20 19.09 -30.87
C TYR A 148 -3.89 19.79 -31.21
N TRP A 149 -3.12 20.13 -30.17
CA TRP A 149 -1.80 20.70 -30.34
C TRP A 149 -0.80 19.57 -30.57
N ASP A 150 -0.13 19.56 -31.72
CA ASP A 150 0.86 18.52 -32.06
C ASP A 150 2.28 18.83 -31.54
N GLY A 151 2.44 19.94 -30.82
CA GLY A 151 3.74 20.47 -30.37
C GLY A 151 4.22 21.69 -31.17
N SER A 152 3.65 21.96 -32.35
CA SER A 152 4.03 23.05 -33.25
C SER A 152 2.85 23.86 -33.79
N ALA A 153 1.69 23.24 -34.02
CA ALA A 153 0.48 23.87 -34.50
C ALA A 153 -0.79 23.19 -33.94
N TRP A 154 -1.91 23.91 -33.99
CA TRP A 154 -3.24 23.34 -33.76
C TRP A 154 -3.67 22.59 -35.02
N VAL A 155 -3.76 21.26 -34.93
CA VAL A 155 -4.13 20.38 -36.05
C VAL A 155 -5.57 19.94 -35.89
N VAL A 156 -6.39 20.14 -36.92
CA VAL A 156 -7.84 19.94 -36.90
C VAL A 156 -8.28 18.68 -37.65
N ALA A 157 -7.36 18.01 -38.36
CA ALA A 157 -7.68 16.93 -39.30
C ALA A 157 -6.88 15.64 -39.03
N SER A 158 -7.17 14.95 -37.92
CA SER A 158 -6.72 13.56 -37.77
C SER A 158 -7.68 12.71 -36.94
N SER A 159 -7.66 11.40 -37.18
CA SER A 159 -8.40 10.39 -36.39
C SER A 159 -7.79 10.16 -34.99
N ASN A 160 -6.79 10.95 -34.59
CA ASN A 160 -6.08 10.73 -33.34
C ASN A 160 -6.91 11.11 -32.11
N ILE A 161 -7.75 12.15 -32.18
CA ILE A 161 -8.70 12.53 -31.12
C ILE A 161 -10.09 12.75 -31.72
N HIS A 162 -11.02 11.84 -31.43
CA HIS A 162 -12.39 11.84 -31.92
C HIS A 162 -13.35 12.25 -30.80
N ASN A 163 -14.26 13.19 -31.09
CA ASN A 163 -15.39 13.52 -30.22
C ASN A 163 -16.68 13.22 -30.99
N ASP A 164 -17.49 12.28 -30.49
CA ASP A 164 -18.76 11.87 -31.12
C ASP A 164 -19.96 12.73 -30.67
N GLY A 165 -19.71 13.79 -29.89
CA GLY A 165 -20.74 14.64 -29.28
C GLY A 165 -21.06 14.26 -27.83
N GLY A 166 -20.48 13.17 -27.30
CA GLY A 166 -20.64 12.77 -25.90
C GLY A 166 -19.43 12.10 -25.25
N ASN A 167 -18.63 11.40 -26.04
CA ASN A 167 -17.46 10.62 -25.64
C ASN A 167 -16.22 11.08 -26.43
N ILE A 168 -15.05 10.94 -25.81
CA ILE A 168 -13.76 11.21 -26.44
C ILE A 168 -13.03 9.88 -26.72
N GLY A 169 -12.72 9.64 -27.98
CA GLY A 169 -11.85 8.54 -28.45
C GLY A 169 -10.44 9.04 -28.77
N ILE A 170 -9.41 8.30 -28.38
CA ILE A 170 -8.02 8.51 -28.83
C ILE A 170 -7.60 7.28 -29.62
N GLY A 171 -7.27 7.43 -30.90
CA GLY A 171 -6.96 6.32 -31.80
C GLY A 171 -8.18 5.45 -32.22
N THR A 172 -9.41 5.93 -31.99
CA THR A 172 -10.65 5.27 -32.41
C THR A 172 -11.74 6.30 -32.71
N THR A 173 -12.56 6.02 -33.73
CA THR A 173 -13.73 6.84 -34.12
C THR A 173 -15.04 6.29 -33.57
N SER A 174 -15.00 5.23 -32.74
CA SER A 174 -16.19 4.65 -32.12
C SER A 174 -15.95 4.44 -30.62
N PRO A 175 -15.87 5.52 -29.83
CA PRO A 175 -15.63 5.42 -28.39
C PRO A 175 -16.83 4.77 -27.67
N LEU A 176 -16.57 3.71 -26.89
CA LEU A 176 -17.59 2.98 -26.13
C LEU A 176 -17.77 3.53 -24.70
N GLN A 177 -16.90 4.46 -24.29
CA GLN A 177 -16.84 5.05 -22.94
C GLN A 177 -16.56 6.55 -23.07
N LYS A 178 -16.82 7.33 -22.00
CA LYS A 178 -16.58 8.78 -21.97
C LYS A 178 -15.16 9.18 -22.38
N LEU A 179 -14.17 8.35 -22.03
CA LEU A 179 -12.81 8.40 -22.55
C LEU A 179 -12.43 6.98 -23.01
N HIS A 180 -12.10 6.80 -24.29
CA HIS A 180 -11.66 5.53 -24.86
C HIS A 180 -10.31 5.72 -25.57
N VAL A 181 -9.24 5.13 -25.03
CA VAL A 181 -7.93 5.11 -25.70
C VAL A 181 -7.73 3.75 -26.34
N ASN A 182 -7.65 3.70 -27.67
CA ASN A 182 -7.30 2.51 -28.44
C ASN A 182 -5.78 2.41 -28.57
N GLY A 183 -5.13 1.91 -27.52
CA GLY A 183 -3.68 1.85 -27.39
C GLY A 183 -3.23 1.92 -25.93
N HIS A 184 -1.95 2.26 -25.71
CA HIS A 184 -1.38 2.46 -24.37
C HIS A 184 -1.49 3.91 -23.90
N ILE A 185 -1.68 4.12 -22.60
CA ILE A 185 -1.59 5.44 -21.96
C ILE A 185 -0.20 5.56 -21.33
N ASN A 186 0.65 6.39 -21.93
CA ASN A 186 1.99 6.67 -21.39
C ASN A 186 1.91 7.82 -20.38
N ILE A 187 2.32 7.54 -19.15
CA ILE A 187 2.47 8.54 -18.09
C ILE A 187 3.96 8.91 -18.04
N PRO A 188 4.35 10.19 -18.12
CA PRO A 188 5.75 10.58 -18.03
C PRO A 188 6.40 10.05 -16.74
N LYS A 189 7.71 9.84 -16.77
CA LYS A 189 8.48 9.52 -15.56
C LYS A 189 8.17 10.55 -14.46
N ASP A 190 8.12 10.09 -13.21
CA ASP A 190 7.85 10.94 -12.04
C ASP A 190 6.46 11.61 -12.03
N SER A 191 5.52 11.11 -12.84
CA SER A 191 4.12 11.55 -12.86
C SER A 191 3.16 10.54 -12.22
N THR A 192 1.88 10.90 -12.11
CA THR A 192 0.83 10.10 -11.47
C THR A 192 -0.44 10.15 -12.32
N TYR A 193 -1.04 8.99 -12.61
CA TYR A 193 -2.39 8.92 -13.16
C TYR A 193 -3.41 9.14 -12.04
N ARG A 194 -4.30 10.12 -12.22
CA ARG A 194 -5.26 10.56 -11.20
C ARG A 194 -6.70 10.39 -11.70
N ILE A 195 -7.60 10.00 -10.80
CA ILE A 195 -9.06 10.03 -10.97
C ILE A 195 -9.61 10.84 -9.80
N ASP A 196 -10.48 11.81 -10.04
CA ASP A 196 -11.04 12.70 -9.01
C ASP A 196 -9.97 13.40 -8.13
N ASN A 197 -8.85 13.80 -8.75
CA ASN A 197 -7.64 14.32 -8.08
C ASN A 197 -6.92 13.33 -7.14
N ILE A 198 -7.35 12.07 -7.08
CA ILE A 198 -6.71 11.00 -6.31
C ILE A 198 -5.72 10.26 -7.21
N GLY A 199 -4.46 10.16 -6.78
CA GLY A 199 -3.47 9.32 -7.46
C GLY A 199 -3.85 7.85 -7.39
N ILE A 200 -4.04 7.23 -8.56
CA ILE A 200 -4.38 5.81 -8.69
C ILE A 200 -3.14 4.99 -9.01
N VAL A 201 -2.33 5.42 -9.99
CA VAL A 201 -1.07 4.76 -10.36
C VAL A 201 0.06 5.79 -10.41
N SER A 202 1.17 5.52 -9.72
CA SER A 202 2.39 6.32 -9.79
C SER A 202 3.62 5.45 -10.05
N ILE A 203 4.52 5.99 -10.85
CA ILE A 203 5.80 5.38 -11.25
C ILE A 203 6.97 6.34 -10.95
N LYS A 204 6.88 7.11 -9.86
CA LYS A 204 7.99 7.96 -9.40
C LYS A 204 9.22 7.13 -9.10
N GLY A 205 10.42 7.67 -9.38
CA GLY A 205 11.67 6.95 -9.21
C GLY A 205 11.90 5.90 -10.30
N ASN A 206 12.77 4.92 -10.04
CA ASN A 206 13.10 3.87 -11.00
C ASN A 206 12.44 2.55 -10.61
N ASN A 207 11.73 1.92 -11.55
CA ASN A 207 11.15 0.57 -11.41
C ASN A 207 10.17 0.41 -10.22
N ASN A 208 9.48 1.47 -9.80
CA ASN A 208 8.45 1.40 -8.77
C ASN A 208 7.06 1.16 -9.38
N LEU A 209 6.17 0.52 -8.61
CA LEU A 209 4.74 0.42 -8.87
C LEU A 209 3.97 0.85 -7.63
N PHE A 210 3.29 2.00 -7.70
CA PHE A 210 2.42 2.49 -6.63
C PHE A 210 0.96 2.49 -7.09
N LEU A 211 0.10 1.74 -6.40
CA LEU A 211 -1.32 1.59 -6.70
C LEU A 211 -2.16 1.89 -5.45
N GLY A 212 -3.02 2.91 -5.53
CA GLY A 212 -3.91 3.32 -4.44
C GLY A 212 -3.60 4.72 -3.90
N GLN A 213 -4.59 5.30 -3.22
CA GLN A 213 -4.48 6.67 -2.68
C GLN A 213 -3.27 6.79 -1.74
N GLN A 214 -2.41 7.77 -2.03
CA GLN A 214 -1.16 8.10 -1.30
C GLN A 214 -0.09 6.99 -1.26
N ALA A 215 -0.26 5.89 -1.99
CA ALA A 215 0.77 4.86 -2.09
C ALA A 215 2.09 5.47 -2.62
N GLY A 216 3.18 5.30 -1.88
CA GLY A 216 4.51 5.83 -2.23
C GLY A 216 4.60 7.35 -2.45
N SER A 217 3.65 8.14 -1.92
CA SER A 217 3.52 9.55 -2.30
C SER A 217 4.74 10.43 -1.99
N LEU A 218 5.49 10.10 -0.92
CA LEU A 218 6.74 10.77 -0.53
C LEU A 218 8.02 10.09 -1.03
N ASN A 219 7.90 9.11 -1.94
CA ASN A 219 9.08 8.52 -2.58
C ASN A 219 9.79 9.54 -3.46
N SER A 220 11.04 9.85 -3.08
CA SER A 220 11.89 10.82 -3.74
C SER A 220 12.94 10.14 -4.64
N ILE A 221 13.64 9.13 -4.12
CA ILE A 221 14.70 8.41 -4.85
C ILE A 221 14.68 6.88 -4.66
N GLY A 222 13.76 6.34 -3.85
CA GLY A 222 13.62 4.90 -3.68
C GLY A 222 13.29 4.19 -5.00
N PHE A 223 13.72 2.94 -5.15
CA PHE A 223 13.59 2.20 -6.41
C PHE A 223 13.18 0.74 -6.18
N VAL A 224 12.59 0.11 -7.21
CA VAL A 224 12.17 -1.30 -7.20
C VAL A 224 11.17 -1.61 -6.07
N ASN A 225 10.27 -0.67 -5.76
CA ASN A 225 9.23 -0.85 -4.74
C ASN A 225 7.87 -1.18 -5.38
N VAL A 226 7.10 -2.07 -4.76
CA VAL A 226 5.71 -2.37 -5.13
C VAL A 226 4.81 -2.02 -3.94
N PHE A 227 4.09 -0.90 -4.02
CA PHE A 227 3.15 -0.47 -2.98
C PHE A 227 1.72 -0.49 -3.50
N VAL A 228 0.87 -1.33 -2.89
CA VAL A 228 -0.50 -1.54 -3.33
C VAL A 228 -1.45 -1.41 -2.13
N GLY A 229 -2.27 -0.36 -2.11
CA GLY A 229 -3.25 -0.09 -1.07
C GLY A 229 -3.26 1.36 -0.60
N TYR A 230 -4.32 1.73 0.12
CA TYR A 230 -4.43 3.05 0.76
C TYR A 230 -3.24 3.28 1.70
N ASN A 231 -2.48 4.36 1.50
CA ASN A 231 -1.28 4.74 2.25
C ASN A 231 -0.13 3.70 2.28
N ALA A 232 -0.11 2.70 1.39
CA ALA A 232 0.98 1.73 1.36
C ALA A 232 2.32 2.43 1.07
N GLY A 233 3.31 2.28 1.96
CA GLY A 233 4.63 2.91 1.84
C GLY A 233 4.60 4.44 1.72
N GLN A 234 3.58 5.10 2.28
CA GLN A 234 3.34 6.53 2.07
C GLN A 234 4.57 7.42 2.34
N LEU A 235 5.29 7.16 3.44
CA LEU A 235 6.42 7.97 3.88
C LEU A 235 7.79 7.46 3.38
N ASN A 236 7.83 6.43 2.53
CA ASN A 236 9.08 5.90 1.97
C ASN A 236 9.79 6.96 1.15
N GLN A 237 10.92 7.48 1.64
CA GLN A 237 11.70 8.51 0.97
C GLN A 237 12.73 7.87 0.05
N VAL A 238 13.56 6.99 0.61
CA VAL A 238 14.74 6.41 -0.06
C VAL A 238 14.77 4.89 -0.08
N GLY A 239 13.92 4.23 0.72
CA GLY A 239 13.86 2.76 0.80
C GLY A 239 13.62 2.09 -0.54
N ALA A 240 14.26 0.94 -0.75
CA ALA A 240 14.30 0.23 -2.02
C ALA A 240 13.94 -1.25 -1.88
N GLN A 241 13.52 -1.86 -2.99
CA GLN A 241 13.25 -3.30 -3.07
C GLN A 241 12.17 -3.80 -2.08
N ASN A 242 11.22 -2.93 -1.72
CA ASN A 242 10.15 -3.29 -0.80
C ASN A 242 8.87 -3.70 -1.54
N THR A 243 8.16 -4.70 -1.03
CA THR A 243 6.82 -5.08 -1.49
C THR A 243 5.82 -4.88 -0.35
N PHE A 244 4.98 -3.84 -0.43
CA PHE A 244 3.94 -3.53 0.55
C PHE A 244 2.54 -3.65 -0.08
N VAL A 245 1.73 -4.58 0.42
CA VAL A 245 0.41 -4.85 -0.12
C VAL A 245 -0.62 -4.88 1.01
N GLY A 246 -1.60 -3.98 0.96
CA GLY A 246 -2.62 -3.81 1.99
C GLY A 246 -2.81 -2.34 2.38
N ALA A 247 -3.91 -2.06 3.08
CA ALA A 247 -4.15 -0.72 3.61
C ALA A 247 -3.18 -0.42 4.77
N GLU A 248 -2.55 0.75 4.72
CA GLU A 248 -1.59 1.24 5.71
C GLU A 248 -0.40 0.29 5.94
N THR A 249 0.03 -0.45 4.94
CA THR A 249 1.20 -1.33 5.04
C THR A 249 2.51 -0.52 4.91
N GLY A 250 3.47 -0.71 5.82
CA GLY A 250 4.79 -0.04 5.74
C GLY A 250 4.75 1.49 5.73
N VAL A 251 3.73 2.12 6.32
CA VAL A 251 3.47 3.58 6.20
C VAL A 251 4.67 4.41 6.63
N GLN A 252 5.29 4.06 7.75
CA GLN A 252 6.41 4.81 8.35
C GLN A 252 7.78 4.45 7.79
N ASN A 253 7.87 3.57 6.78
CA ASN A 253 9.16 3.19 6.20
C ASN A 253 9.80 4.43 5.61
N LEU A 254 10.96 4.87 6.08
CA LEU A 254 11.67 6.04 5.59
C LEU A 254 12.76 5.61 4.61
N ASP A 255 13.63 4.68 5.05
CA ASP A 255 14.80 4.18 4.35
C ASP A 255 14.96 2.65 4.37
N GLY A 256 14.11 1.93 5.12
CA GLY A 256 14.10 0.47 5.18
C GLY A 256 13.96 -0.16 3.78
N SER A 257 14.69 -1.24 3.55
CA SER A 257 14.85 -1.88 2.24
C SER A 257 14.71 -3.40 2.31
N MET A 258 14.40 -4.01 1.17
CA MET A 258 14.23 -5.47 1.04
C MET A 258 13.14 -6.08 1.94
N ASN A 259 12.10 -5.31 2.27
CA ASN A 259 10.99 -5.79 3.10
C ASN A 259 9.82 -6.31 2.27
N SER A 260 9.18 -7.38 2.73
CA SER A 260 7.97 -7.97 2.14
C SER A 260 6.82 -7.94 3.14
N PHE A 261 5.94 -6.94 3.04
CA PHE A 261 4.79 -6.76 3.93
C PHE A 261 3.47 -6.97 3.18
N LEU A 262 2.62 -7.87 3.68
CA LEU A 262 1.31 -8.17 3.11
C LEU A 262 0.26 -8.29 4.22
N GLY A 263 -0.74 -7.40 4.19
CA GLY A 263 -1.82 -7.31 5.17
C GLY A 263 -2.01 -5.90 5.71
N ARG A 264 -3.23 -5.59 6.19
CA ARG A 264 -3.56 -4.29 6.78
C ARG A 264 -2.60 -3.99 7.93
N ARG A 265 -1.90 -2.85 7.88
CA ARG A 265 -0.93 -2.40 8.89
C ARG A 265 0.21 -3.39 9.20
N ALA A 266 0.54 -4.29 8.27
CA ALA A 266 1.78 -5.05 8.38
C ALA A 266 2.99 -4.09 8.30
N GLY A 267 3.92 -4.20 9.24
CA GLY A 267 5.10 -3.32 9.33
C GLY A 267 4.80 -1.82 9.42
N PHE A 268 3.65 -1.42 9.98
CA PHE A 268 3.17 -0.02 9.94
C PHE A 268 4.20 1.01 10.45
N LEU A 269 4.88 0.71 11.58
CA LEU A 269 5.88 1.58 12.20
C LEU A 269 7.32 1.33 11.72
N ASN A 270 7.56 0.45 10.73
CA ASN A 270 8.92 0.16 10.28
C ASN A 270 9.54 1.44 9.77
N THR A 271 10.60 1.96 10.40
CA THR A 271 11.26 3.20 9.98
C THR A 271 12.45 2.89 9.09
N SER A 272 13.34 2.02 9.58
CA SER A 272 14.64 1.69 8.95
C SER A 272 14.95 0.19 8.96
N GLY A 273 14.07 -0.65 9.52
CA GLY A 273 14.23 -2.09 9.52
C GLY A 273 14.33 -2.65 8.09
N ASN A 274 15.29 -3.54 7.87
CA ASN A 274 15.61 -4.15 6.58
C ASN A 274 15.33 -5.66 6.60
N GLU A 275 15.07 -6.20 5.41
CA GLU A 275 15.01 -7.66 5.18
C GLU A 275 13.98 -8.38 6.05
N ASN A 276 12.85 -7.72 6.35
CA ASN A 276 11.75 -8.31 7.10
C ASN A 276 10.65 -8.85 6.19
N THR A 277 10.06 -9.99 6.55
CA THR A 277 8.89 -10.57 5.90
C THR A 277 7.71 -10.60 6.87
N PHE A 278 6.70 -9.75 6.67
CA PHE A 278 5.51 -9.68 7.52
C PHE A 278 4.24 -9.99 6.72
N LEU A 279 3.66 -11.15 6.96
CA LEU A 279 2.47 -11.64 6.27
C LEU A 279 1.32 -11.85 7.27
N GLY A 280 0.35 -10.95 7.25
CA GLY A 280 -0.84 -10.96 8.09
C GLY A 280 -1.24 -9.56 8.54
N ALA A 281 -2.52 -9.37 8.88
CA ALA A 281 -2.96 -8.09 9.44
C ALA A 281 -2.22 -7.82 10.75
N TYR A 282 -1.61 -6.63 10.86
CA TYR A 282 -0.84 -6.18 12.02
C TYR A 282 0.41 -7.01 12.35
N ALA A 283 0.91 -7.83 11.43
CA ALA A 283 2.18 -8.53 11.58
C ALA A 283 3.33 -7.51 11.66
N GLY A 284 4.14 -7.58 12.73
CA GLY A 284 5.26 -6.66 12.96
C GLY A 284 4.86 -5.18 13.02
N GLN A 285 3.62 -4.86 13.39
CA GLN A 285 3.08 -3.49 13.32
C GLN A 285 3.99 -2.46 14.01
N SER A 286 4.57 -2.80 15.16
CA SER A 286 5.39 -1.89 15.95
C SER A 286 6.89 -1.96 15.63
N ASN A 287 7.31 -2.76 14.63
CA ASN A 287 8.73 -2.86 14.26
C ASN A 287 9.21 -1.49 13.85
N THR A 288 10.30 -0.97 14.42
CA THR A 288 10.89 0.31 13.99
C THR A 288 12.20 0.05 13.25
N GLU A 289 13.13 -0.64 13.91
CA GLU A 289 14.51 -0.85 13.41
C GLU A 289 14.89 -2.33 13.28
N GLY A 290 14.07 -3.25 13.82
CA GLY A 290 14.37 -4.68 13.79
C GLY A 290 14.58 -5.20 12.36
N ILE A 291 15.56 -6.10 12.20
CA ILE A 291 15.98 -6.65 10.90
C ILE A 291 15.85 -8.17 10.85
N HIS A 292 15.81 -8.74 9.65
CA HIS A 292 15.78 -10.19 9.40
C HIS A 292 14.66 -10.95 10.15
N ASN A 293 13.51 -10.31 10.36
CA ASN A 293 12.37 -10.94 11.01
C ASN A 293 11.42 -11.57 9.98
N SER A 294 10.90 -12.76 10.28
CA SER A 294 9.89 -13.45 9.48
C SER A 294 8.65 -13.72 10.32
N PHE A 295 7.59 -12.91 10.14
CA PHE A 295 6.34 -12.99 10.89
C PHE A 295 5.19 -13.38 9.97
N LEU A 296 4.59 -14.54 10.25
CA LEU A 296 3.48 -15.09 9.46
C LEU A 296 2.27 -15.37 10.37
N GLY A 297 1.21 -14.58 10.22
CA GLY A 297 -0.03 -14.67 10.98
C GLY A 297 -0.61 -13.30 11.34
N VAL A 298 -1.88 -13.27 11.74
CA VAL A 298 -2.49 -12.04 12.28
C VAL A 298 -1.85 -11.71 13.62
N THR A 299 -1.51 -10.43 13.82
CA THR A 299 -0.91 -9.87 15.05
C THR A 299 0.38 -10.57 15.51
N THR A 300 1.05 -11.30 14.63
CA THR A 300 2.34 -11.95 14.90
C THR A 300 3.44 -10.90 15.09
N GLY A 301 4.22 -11.00 16.17
CA GLY A 301 5.29 -10.04 16.50
C GLY A 301 4.81 -8.59 16.65
N ASN A 302 3.55 -8.36 17.02
CA ASN A 302 2.93 -7.02 16.98
C ASN A 302 3.69 -5.95 17.78
N SER A 303 4.25 -6.32 18.93
CA SER A 303 4.97 -5.40 19.84
C SER A 303 6.49 -5.36 19.59
N ASN A 304 7.01 -6.07 18.57
CA ASN A 304 8.43 -6.07 18.26
C ASN A 304 8.85 -4.68 17.82
N THR A 305 9.78 -4.03 18.52
CA THR A 305 10.27 -2.69 18.15
C THR A 305 11.68 -2.78 17.56
N LEU A 306 12.60 -3.39 18.31
CA LEU A 306 14.02 -3.52 17.98
C LEU A 306 14.47 -4.97 17.74
N GLY A 307 13.65 -5.95 18.14
CA GLY A 307 13.99 -7.37 18.04
C GLY A 307 14.32 -7.76 16.60
N SER A 308 15.40 -8.52 16.43
CA SER A 308 15.95 -8.92 15.13
C SER A 308 16.14 -10.44 15.07
N GLU A 309 16.21 -10.97 13.85
CA GLU A 309 16.48 -12.39 13.57
C GLU A 309 15.43 -13.33 14.18
N ASN A 310 14.17 -12.89 14.29
CA ASN A 310 13.09 -13.69 14.83
C ASN A 310 12.25 -14.36 13.75
N THR A 311 11.88 -15.62 13.95
CA THR A 311 10.94 -16.36 13.11
C THR A 311 9.68 -16.69 13.89
N PHE A 312 8.58 -16.01 13.61
CA PHE A 312 7.29 -16.22 14.28
C PHE A 312 6.22 -16.69 13.29
N LEU A 313 5.60 -17.83 13.58
CA LEU A 313 4.59 -18.46 12.75
C LEU A 313 3.35 -18.82 13.57
N GLY A 314 2.20 -18.26 13.21
CA GLY A 314 0.93 -18.45 13.89
C GLY A 314 0.37 -17.14 14.42
N ALA A 315 -0.97 -17.03 14.49
CA ALA A 315 -1.58 -15.79 14.99
C ALA A 315 -1.17 -15.55 16.46
N HIS A 316 -0.82 -14.31 16.78
CA HIS A 316 -0.28 -13.89 18.08
C HIS A 316 1.04 -14.55 18.51
N ALA A 317 1.74 -15.28 17.63
CA ALA A 317 3.09 -15.77 17.96
C ALA A 317 4.03 -14.58 18.20
N GLY A 318 4.76 -14.61 19.32
CA GLY A 318 5.66 -13.53 19.74
C GLY A 318 5.00 -12.16 19.94
N TYR A 319 3.68 -12.10 20.19
CA TYR A 319 2.92 -10.85 20.22
C TYR A 319 3.52 -9.77 21.14
N ASN A 320 4.02 -10.16 22.33
CA ASN A 320 4.63 -9.25 23.32
C ASN A 320 6.16 -9.13 23.20
N ASN A 321 6.80 -9.83 22.25
CA ASN A 321 8.25 -9.73 22.07
C ASN A 321 8.59 -8.30 21.63
N ASN A 322 9.33 -7.57 22.45
CA ASN A 322 9.66 -6.15 22.20
C ASN A 322 11.09 -6.01 21.67
N MET A 323 12.05 -6.61 22.38
CA MET A 323 13.49 -6.50 22.07
C MET A 323 14.20 -7.86 21.94
N GLY A 324 13.47 -8.97 22.14
CA GLY A 324 14.05 -10.30 22.06
C GLY A 324 14.55 -10.61 20.65
N ASN A 325 15.75 -11.17 20.56
CA ASN A 325 16.40 -11.53 19.30
C ASN A 325 16.52 -13.05 19.15
N ASN A 326 16.73 -13.51 17.92
CA ASN A 326 17.09 -14.91 17.65
C ASN A 326 16.07 -15.94 18.19
N ASN A 327 14.78 -15.59 18.17
CA ASN A 327 13.72 -16.44 18.67
C ASN A 327 12.99 -17.17 17.52
N SER A 328 12.61 -18.42 17.76
CA SER A 328 11.78 -19.21 16.84
C SER A 328 10.50 -19.64 17.54
N PHE A 329 9.38 -18.96 17.25
CA PHE A 329 8.07 -19.23 17.85
C PHE A 329 7.09 -19.74 16.81
N ILE A 330 6.69 -20.99 16.91
CA ILE A 330 5.85 -21.67 15.93
C ILE A 330 4.63 -22.26 16.64
N GLY A 331 3.45 -21.68 16.38
CA GLY A 331 2.18 -22.05 16.98
C GLY A 331 1.35 -20.82 17.32
N ASN A 332 0.02 -20.97 17.34
CA ASN A 332 -0.87 -19.90 17.79
C ASN A 332 -0.60 -19.61 19.28
N PHE A 333 -0.40 -18.33 19.61
CA PHE A 333 0.06 -17.84 20.92
C PHE A 333 1.43 -18.37 21.41
N ALA A 334 2.25 -18.96 20.55
CA ALA A 334 3.61 -19.37 20.93
C ALA A 334 4.45 -18.13 21.33
N GLY A 335 5.13 -18.20 22.48
CA GLY A 335 5.95 -17.09 22.98
C GLY A 335 5.19 -15.84 23.38
N LEU A 336 3.88 -15.94 23.66
CA LEU A 336 3.06 -14.80 24.08
C LEU A 336 3.61 -14.10 25.34
N ALA A 337 4.26 -14.82 26.25
CA ALA A 337 4.80 -14.25 27.48
C ALA A 337 6.23 -13.70 27.31
N ASN A 338 6.90 -13.97 26.18
CA ASN A 338 8.24 -13.44 25.90
C ASN A 338 8.16 -11.94 25.63
N THR A 339 8.97 -11.15 26.35
CA THR A 339 9.05 -9.69 26.18
C THR A 339 10.44 -9.25 25.74
N THR A 340 11.50 -9.74 26.38
CA THR A 340 12.89 -9.38 26.09
C THR A 340 13.80 -10.60 25.92
N GLY A 341 13.30 -11.80 26.20
CA GLY A 341 14.03 -13.05 26.09
C GLY A 341 14.52 -13.31 24.67
N SER A 342 15.71 -13.92 24.56
CA SER A 342 16.43 -14.13 23.29
C SER A 342 16.97 -15.55 23.19
N ASN A 343 17.16 -16.04 21.97
CA ASN A 343 17.62 -17.40 21.68
C ASN A 343 16.64 -18.49 22.16
N ASN A 344 15.34 -18.20 22.15
CA ASN A 344 14.32 -19.15 22.60
C ASN A 344 13.67 -19.90 21.43
N THR A 345 13.37 -21.17 21.64
CA THR A 345 12.66 -22.02 20.66
C THR A 345 11.35 -22.52 21.28
N LEU A 346 10.22 -22.04 20.79
CA LEU A 346 8.91 -22.38 21.32
C LEU A 346 8.04 -22.96 20.19
N LEU A 347 7.71 -24.25 20.29
CA LEU A 347 7.02 -25.00 19.24
C LEU A 347 5.76 -25.65 19.79
N GLY A 348 4.58 -25.15 19.41
CA GLY A 348 3.27 -25.66 19.83
C GLY A 348 2.22 -24.57 20.07
N TYR A 349 0.94 -24.96 20.10
CA TYR A 349 -0.13 -24.07 20.59
C TYR A 349 0.16 -23.69 22.05
N TYR A 350 0.22 -22.39 22.34
CA TYR A 350 0.55 -21.88 23.68
C TYR A 350 1.87 -22.39 24.29
N SER A 351 2.85 -22.83 23.49
CA SER A 351 4.19 -23.06 24.02
C SER A 351 4.82 -21.73 24.46
N ASN A 352 5.38 -21.67 25.66
CA ASN A 352 5.75 -20.38 26.26
C ASN A 352 6.97 -20.44 27.17
N VAL A 353 7.45 -19.25 27.51
CA VAL A 353 8.36 -19.02 28.64
C VAL A 353 7.55 -18.68 29.89
N GLY A 354 8.00 -19.12 31.06
CA GLY A 354 7.38 -18.77 32.34
C GLY A 354 7.66 -17.33 32.77
N ALA A 355 8.73 -16.74 32.26
CA ALA A 355 9.10 -15.34 32.47
C ALA A 355 9.58 -14.71 31.16
N GLY A 356 9.26 -13.42 30.93
CA GLY A 356 9.46 -12.79 29.61
C GLY A 356 10.90 -12.53 29.18
N GLY A 357 11.87 -12.67 30.09
CA GLY A 357 13.29 -12.41 29.86
C GLY A 357 14.17 -13.67 29.79
N LEU A 358 13.59 -14.87 29.74
CA LEU A 358 14.38 -16.11 29.68
C LEU A 358 15.19 -16.18 28.38
N THR A 359 16.35 -16.83 28.43
CA THR A 359 17.24 -16.99 27.29
C THR A 359 17.68 -18.42 27.11
N ASN A 360 17.95 -18.82 25.86
CA ASN A 360 18.32 -20.20 25.53
C ASN A 360 17.32 -21.22 26.12
N ALA A 361 16.04 -20.88 26.05
CA ALA A 361 14.95 -21.65 26.63
C ALA A 361 14.16 -22.32 25.52
N THR A 362 13.92 -23.63 25.64
CA THR A 362 13.19 -24.42 24.65
C THR A 362 11.95 -25.04 25.26
N ALA A 363 10.79 -24.84 24.63
CA ALA A 363 9.54 -25.51 25.00
C ALA A 363 8.89 -26.13 23.75
N ILE A 364 8.68 -27.45 23.77
CA ILE A 364 8.14 -28.21 22.65
C ILE A 364 6.87 -28.93 23.10
N GLY A 365 5.74 -28.64 22.47
CA GLY A 365 4.45 -29.26 22.73
C GLY A 365 3.33 -28.25 23.02
N ASN A 366 2.09 -28.74 22.95
CA ASN A 366 0.91 -27.98 23.34
C ASN A 366 1.00 -27.57 24.82
N GLY A 367 0.94 -26.27 25.10
CA GLY A 367 0.99 -25.73 26.46
C GLY A 367 2.29 -26.02 27.21
N ALA A 368 3.38 -26.37 26.51
CA ALA A 368 4.68 -26.56 27.15
C ALA A 368 5.23 -25.21 27.65
N ILE A 369 5.64 -25.13 28.91
CA ILE A 369 6.18 -23.90 29.52
C ILE A 369 7.57 -24.17 30.09
N VAL A 370 8.57 -23.43 29.61
CA VAL A 370 9.94 -23.46 30.14
C VAL A 370 10.12 -22.33 31.16
N ASN A 371 10.55 -22.66 32.37
CA ASN A 371 10.58 -21.73 33.52
C ASN A 371 11.97 -21.21 33.88
N ALA A 372 13.02 -21.64 33.18
CA ALA A 372 14.40 -21.22 33.43
C ALA A 372 15.16 -21.07 32.11
N SER A 373 16.19 -20.24 32.12
CA SER A 373 17.13 -20.13 31.00
C SER A 373 17.95 -21.43 30.84
N ASN A 374 18.54 -21.63 29.67
CA ASN A 374 19.40 -22.79 29.38
C ASN A 374 18.73 -24.14 29.64
N SER A 375 17.42 -24.22 29.43
CA SER A 375 16.59 -25.37 29.79
C SER A 375 15.68 -25.78 28.64
N VAL A 376 15.36 -27.07 28.60
CA VAL A 376 14.47 -27.66 27.59
C VAL A 376 13.32 -28.38 28.29
N ILE A 377 12.09 -28.05 27.92
CA ILE A 377 10.87 -28.73 28.34
C ILE A 377 10.18 -29.35 27.12
N ILE A 378 9.84 -30.63 27.22
CA ILE A 378 9.11 -31.38 26.18
C ILE A 378 7.79 -31.84 26.78
N GLY A 379 6.68 -31.27 26.31
CA GLY A 379 5.34 -31.55 26.79
C GLY A 379 4.84 -30.61 27.89
N ASN A 380 3.55 -30.73 28.21
CA ASN A 380 2.93 -30.16 29.39
C ASN A 380 2.72 -31.25 30.46
N THR A 381 2.01 -30.92 31.54
CA THR A 381 1.77 -31.87 32.65
C THR A 381 0.84 -33.03 32.29
N ASP A 382 0.17 -33.00 31.13
CA ASP A 382 -0.70 -34.08 30.66
C ASP A 382 0.06 -35.14 29.84
N VAL A 383 1.33 -34.89 29.51
CA VAL A 383 2.16 -35.85 28.77
C VAL A 383 2.49 -37.05 29.65
N ILE A 384 1.99 -38.23 29.26
CA ILE A 384 2.19 -39.49 30.00
C ILE A 384 3.42 -40.30 29.55
N SER A 385 3.99 -39.99 28.39
CA SER A 385 5.17 -40.69 27.87
C SER A 385 5.94 -39.80 26.90
N ILE A 386 7.26 -39.71 27.08
CA ILE A 386 8.19 -39.15 26.09
C ILE A 386 8.99 -40.32 25.51
N GLY A 387 8.61 -40.77 24.32
CA GLY A 387 9.13 -41.99 23.70
C GLY A 387 10.21 -41.75 22.65
N GLY A 388 11.16 -42.69 22.55
CA GLY A 388 12.10 -42.83 21.45
C GLY A 388 12.45 -44.31 21.24
N GLN A 389 12.71 -44.74 20.01
CA GLN A 389 13.09 -46.12 19.71
C GLN A 389 14.52 -46.45 20.21
N VAL A 390 15.36 -45.42 20.33
CA VAL A 390 16.73 -45.49 20.86
C VAL A 390 16.81 -44.56 22.06
N GLY A 391 17.55 -44.98 23.09
CA GLY A 391 17.75 -44.16 24.29
C GLY A 391 18.56 -42.88 24.02
N TRP A 392 18.48 -41.92 24.93
CA TRP A 392 19.33 -40.73 24.90
C TRP A 392 20.79 -41.10 25.16
N SER A 393 21.67 -40.71 24.22
CA SER A 393 23.11 -40.85 24.37
C SER A 393 23.75 -39.53 24.76
N THR A 394 24.67 -39.57 25.73
CA THR A 394 25.53 -38.43 26.08
C THR A 394 26.91 -38.64 25.47
N PHE A 395 27.46 -37.61 24.81
CA PHE A 395 28.82 -37.68 24.28
C PHE A 395 29.84 -37.85 25.43
N SER A 396 30.70 -38.87 25.33
CA SER A 396 31.64 -39.25 26.40
C SER A 396 33.06 -39.55 25.87
N ASP A 397 33.35 -39.17 24.62
CA ASP A 397 34.63 -39.41 23.95
C ASP A 397 35.79 -38.68 24.66
N LYS A 398 36.94 -39.34 24.81
CA LYS A 398 38.14 -38.78 25.46
C LYS A 398 38.60 -37.47 24.81
N ARG A 399 38.40 -37.31 23.48
CA ARG A 399 38.77 -36.09 22.74
C ARG A 399 37.95 -34.87 23.14
N LEU A 400 36.79 -35.08 23.77
CA LEU A 400 35.91 -34.03 24.27
C LEU A 400 36.14 -33.72 25.76
N LYS A 401 37.15 -34.35 26.39
CA LYS A 401 37.41 -34.25 27.83
C LYS A 401 38.84 -33.80 28.11
N THR A 402 39.00 -32.98 29.14
CA THR A 402 40.29 -32.54 29.68
C THR A 402 40.29 -32.75 31.21
N ASN A 403 41.46 -32.63 31.87
CA ASN A 403 41.60 -32.73 33.33
C ASN A 403 40.96 -33.99 33.95
N ILE A 404 41.18 -35.16 33.34
CA ILE A 404 40.57 -36.42 33.78
C ILE A 404 41.29 -36.95 35.02
N SER A 405 40.58 -37.03 36.15
CA SER A 405 41.03 -37.63 37.42
C SER A 405 40.02 -38.67 37.94
N LYS A 406 40.40 -39.43 38.98
CA LYS A 406 39.50 -40.39 39.64
C LYS A 406 38.41 -39.64 40.42
N ASN A 407 37.18 -40.14 40.39
CA ASN A 407 36.06 -39.60 41.16
C ASN A 407 36.13 -40.05 42.63
N GLU A 408 35.88 -39.14 43.56
CA GLU A 408 35.93 -39.33 45.02
C GLU A 408 34.57 -39.68 45.63
N LEU A 409 33.46 -39.46 44.92
CA LEU A 409 32.12 -39.82 45.39
C LEU A 409 31.91 -41.34 45.29
N GLY A 410 31.57 -41.96 46.42
CA GLY A 410 31.37 -43.40 46.54
C GLY A 410 30.38 -43.77 47.65
N LEU A 411 30.73 -44.77 48.46
CA LEU A 411 29.82 -45.44 49.38
C LEU A 411 29.25 -44.49 50.44
N GLU A 412 30.08 -43.61 51.03
CA GLU A 412 29.62 -42.64 52.04
C GLU A 412 28.53 -41.72 51.47
N PHE A 413 28.71 -41.23 50.24
CA PHE A 413 27.75 -40.35 49.58
C PHE A 413 26.41 -41.07 49.36
N ILE A 414 26.45 -42.28 48.80
CA ILE A 414 25.24 -43.06 48.51
C ILE A 414 24.48 -43.41 49.79
N LEU A 415 25.18 -43.86 50.84
CA LEU A 415 24.55 -44.20 52.13
C LEU A 415 23.96 -42.97 52.85
N SER A 416 24.46 -41.77 52.55
CA SER A 416 23.99 -40.53 53.16
C SER A 416 22.76 -39.93 52.47
N LEU A 417 22.36 -40.42 51.29
CA LEU A 417 21.18 -39.93 50.58
C LEU A 417 19.89 -40.29 51.32
N GLN A 418 18.89 -39.41 51.23
CA GLN A 418 17.59 -39.58 51.89
C GLN A 418 16.47 -39.59 50.83
N PRO A 419 16.08 -40.77 50.33
CA PRO A 419 14.93 -40.90 49.43
C PRO A 419 13.63 -40.50 50.12
N VAL A 420 12.77 -39.79 49.39
CA VAL A 420 11.46 -39.34 49.85
C VAL A 420 10.38 -39.70 48.84
N THR A 421 9.14 -39.72 49.30
CA THR A 421 7.97 -39.74 48.42
C THR A 421 7.25 -38.40 48.47
N TYR A 422 6.74 -37.91 47.33
CA TYR A 422 6.09 -36.61 47.24
C TYR A 422 5.01 -36.55 46.16
N ASN A 423 4.16 -35.53 46.25
CA ASN A 423 3.24 -35.11 45.20
C ASN A 423 3.63 -33.69 44.76
N TYR A 424 3.48 -33.38 43.47
CA TYR A 424 3.68 -32.01 42.99
C TYR A 424 2.56 -31.10 43.46
N LYS A 425 2.91 -29.83 43.72
CA LYS A 425 1.94 -28.77 44.01
C LYS A 425 1.36 -28.26 42.68
N ALA A 426 0.27 -28.85 42.19
CA ALA A 426 -0.46 -28.36 41.00
C ALA A 426 -1.97 -28.49 41.21
N GLU A 427 -2.74 -27.43 40.90
CA GLU A 427 -4.21 -27.47 40.91
C GLU A 427 -4.72 -28.38 39.79
N GLY A 428 -5.60 -29.33 40.13
CA GLY A 428 -6.36 -30.11 39.15
C GLY A 428 -5.71 -31.40 38.64
N GLN A 429 -4.51 -31.78 39.11
CA GLN A 429 -3.92 -33.09 38.79
C GLN A 429 -4.21 -34.16 39.85
N THR A 430 -4.30 -35.41 39.38
CA THR A 430 -4.36 -36.62 40.21
C THR A 430 -3.16 -36.67 41.17
N ASN A 431 -3.38 -37.08 42.43
CA ASN A 431 -2.33 -37.32 43.45
C ASN A 431 -1.39 -38.47 43.04
N ILE A 432 -0.62 -38.31 41.97
CA ILE A 432 0.42 -39.27 41.57
C ILE A 432 1.53 -39.16 42.62
N LEU A 433 1.80 -40.28 43.27
CA LEU A 433 2.88 -40.39 44.25
C LEU A 433 4.19 -40.65 43.50
N TYR A 434 5.15 -39.75 43.65
CA TYR A 434 6.50 -39.87 43.09
C TYR A 434 7.48 -40.26 44.18
N THR A 435 8.58 -40.90 43.78
CA THR A 435 9.73 -41.21 44.65
C THR A 435 10.96 -40.48 44.10
N GLY A 436 11.78 -39.91 44.97
CA GLY A 436 12.98 -39.20 44.54
C GLY A 436 13.79 -38.62 45.69
N LEU A 437 14.61 -37.62 45.37
CA LEU A 437 15.46 -36.87 46.30
C LEU A 437 15.03 -35.40 46.33
N ILE A 438 15.21 -34.74 47.47
CA ILE A 438 15.11 -33.28 47.58
C ILE A 438 16.47 -32.68 47.21
N ALA A 439 16.51 -31.87 46.15
CA ALA A 439 17.76 -31.35 45.61
C ALA A 439 18.56 -30.50 46.62
N GLN A 440 17.87 -29.73 47.45
CA GLN A 440 18.47 -28.91 48.50
C GLN A 440 19.12 -29.76 49.60
N ASP A 441 18.60 -30.95 49.88
CA ASP A 441 19.21 -31.86 50.85
C ASP A 441 20.46 -32.54 50.26
N VAL A 442 20.45 -32.83 48.96
CA VAL A 442 21.66 -33.23 48.22
C VAL A 442 22.72 -32.13 48.27
N GLU A 443 22.34 -30.86 48.12
CA GLU A 443 23.29 -29.73 48.25
C GLU A 443 23.92 -29.66 49.65
N LYS A 444 23.12 -29.76 50.71
CA LYS A 444 23.64 -29.77 52.10
C LYS A 444 24.63 -30.92 52.31
N LEU A 445 24.32 -32.09 51.74
CA LEU A 445 25.20 -33.25 51.80
C LEU A 445 26.54 -32.99 51.08
N LEU A 446 26.50 -32.44 49.86
CA LEU A 446 27.71 -32.11 49.11
C LEU A 446 28.57 -31.08 49.84
N ASN A 447 27.95 -30.08 50.47
CA ASN A 447 28.67 -29.10 51.30
C ASN A 447 29.33 -29.76 52.53
N ARG A 448 28.65 -30.72 53.18
CA ARG A 448 29.24 -31.49 54.30
C ARG A 448 30.45 -32.31 53.86
N LEU A 449 30.38 -32.90 52.67
CA LEU A 449 31.45 -33.70 52.09
C LEU A 449 32.54 -32.87 51.41
N ASN A 450 32.37 -31.54 51.33
CA ASN A 450 33.27 -30.61 50.65
C ASN A 450 33.61 -31.04 49.21
N THR A 451 32.58 -31.41 48.44
CA THR A 451 32.73 -31.92 47.07
C THR A 451 31.63 -31.41 46.15
N GLU A 452 31.86 -31.49 44.84
CA GLU A 452 30.90 -31.10 43.81
C GLU A 452 30.35 -32.31 43.07
N PHE A 453 29.14 -32.18 42.54
CA PHE A 453 28.48 -33.26 41.82
C PHE A 453 27.60 -32.74 40.67
N SER A 454 27.89 -33.21 39.46
CA SER A 454 27.18 -32.84 38.22
C SER A 454 25.70 -33.21 38.20
N GLY A 455 25.28 -34.13 39.07
CA GLY A 455 23.89 -34.55 39.20
C GLY A 455 22.99 -33.56 39.92
N LEU A 456 23.56 -32.61 40.67
CA LEU A 456 22.82 -31.49 41.27
C LEU A 456 22.90 -30.27 40.35
N VAL A 457 21.74 -29.77 39.93
CA VAL A 457 21.64 -28.51 39.19
C VAL A 457 21.07 -27.45 40.13
N LYS A 458 21.88 -26.42 40.40
CA LYS A 458 21.51 -25.28 41.22
C LYS A 458 20.77 -24.23 40.38
N PRO A 459 19.82 -23.48 40.98
CA PRO A 459 19.19 -22.34 40.32
C PRO A 459 20.24 -21.27 40.01
N GLN A 460 20.12 -20.56 38.89
CA GLN A 460 21.02 -19.44 38.57
C GLN A 460 20.54 -18.13 39.18
N ASN A 461 19.26 -18.06 39.55
CA ASN A 461 18.61 -16.91 40.16
C ASN A 461 17.38 -17.36 40.98
N ASP A 462 16.77 -16.45 41.74
CA ASP A 462 15.64 -16.74 42.65
C ASP A 462 14.37 -17.25 41.95
N ALA A 463 14.25 -17.09 40.62
CA ALA A 463 13.11 -17.58 39.85
C ALA A 463 13.31 -19.02 39.32
N ASP A 464 14.55 -19.53 39.31
CA ASP A 464 14.86 -20.88 38.85
C ASP A 464 14.58 -21.92 39.95
N TYR A 465 14.34 -23.17 39.55
CA TYR A 465 14.23 -24.30 40.46
C TYR A 465 15.50 -25.15 40.45
N TYR A 466 15.82 -25.74 41.61
CA TYR A 466 16.77 -26.84 41.68
C TYR A 466 16.28 -28.04 40.87
N SER A 467 17.19 -28.81 40.28
CA SER A 467 16.86 -30.09 39.65
C SER A 467 17.93 -31.16 39.89
N ILE A 468 17.52 -32.42 39.72
CA ILE A 468 18.36 -33.60 39.89
C ILE A 468 18.46 -34.38 38.59
N ARG A 469 19.69 -34.71 38.18
CA ARG A 469 19.98 -35.61 37.06
C ARG A 469 20.22 -37.01 37.60
N TYR A 470 19.15 -37.80 37.77
CA TYR A 470 19.25 -39.13 38.38
C TYR A 470 20.26 -40.06 37.69
N ALA A 471 20.44 -39.95 36.37
CA ALA A 471 21.43 -40.74 35.63
C ALA A 471 22.88 -40.51 36.10
N GLU A 472 23.20 -39.34 36.64
CA GLU A 472 24.56 -39.02 37.12
C GLU A 472 24.91 -39.79 38.42
N PHE A 473 23.90 -40.27 39.17
CA PHE A 473 24.13 -41.07 40.38
C PHE A 473 24.66 -42.47 40.08
N VAL A 474 24.57 -42.92 38.83
CA VAL A 474 25.15 -44.21 38.41
C VAL A 474 26.67 -44.23 38.65
N LEU A 475 27.37 -43.09 38.50
CA LEU A 475 28.82 -43.04 38.70
C LEU A 475 29.23 -43.24 40.17
N PRO A 476 28.69 -42.48 41.16
CA PRO A 476 28.92 -42.78 42.57
C PRO A 476 28.46 -44.19 42.99
N LEU A 477 27.39 -44.72 42.40
CA LEU A 477 26.97 -46.11 42.64
C LEU A 477 28.02 -47.13 42.16
N ILE A 478 28.61 -46.92 40.98
CA ILE A 478 29.71 -47.77 40.49
C ILE A 478 30.88 -47.74 41.47
N ASN A 479 31.30 -46.55 41.91
CA ASN A 479 32.37 -46.40 42.90
C ASN A 479 32.01 -47.09 44.24
N SER A 480 30.78 -46.92 44.72
CA SER A 480 30.30 -47.53 45.97
C SER A 480 30.37 -49.05 45.92
N VAL A 481 30.01 -49.67 44.79
CA VAL A 481 30.09 -51.12 44.59
C VAL A 481 31.55 -51.58 44.58
N GLN A 482 32.46 -50.81 43.96
CA GLN A 482 33.90 -51.10 43.98
C GLN A 482 34.48 -51.03 45.39
N GLU A 483 34.14 -49.99 46.16
CA GLU A 483 34.56 -49.82 47.56
C GLU A 483 33.99 -50.94 48.44
N GLN A 484 32.70 -51.25 48.31
CA GLN A 484 32.07 -52.33 49.05
C GLN A 484 32.70 -53.69 48.73
N GLN A 485 33.05 -53.95 47.47
CA GLN A 485 33.75 -55.16 47.06
C GLN A 485 35.13 -55.25 47.72
N GLN A 486 35.86 -54.14 47.79
CA GLN A 486 37.14 -54.09 48.50
C GLN A 486 36.98 -54.44 49.99
N THR A 487 36.02 -53.84 50.68
CA THR A 487 35.75 -54.16 52.10
C THR A 487 35.35 -55.62 52.29
N ILE A 488 34.57 -56.21 51.37
CA ILE A 488 34.20 -57.62 51.42
C ILE A 488 35.44 -58.51 51.31
N ASP A 489 36.39 -58.17 50.43
CA ASP A 489 37.61 -58.95 50.23
C ASP A 489 38.54 -58.82 51.44
N GLU A 490 38.67 -57.63 52.03
CA GLU A 490 39.38 -57.41 53.29
C GLU A 490 38.77 -58.22 54.45
N LEU A 491 37.44 -58.21 54.60
CA LEU A 491 36.76 -59.00 55.65
C LEU A 491 36.91 -60.51 55.45
N LYS A 492 36.99 -60.99 54.20
CA LYS A 492 37.28 -62.40 53.93
C LYS A 492 38.69 -62.78 54.37
N GLU A 493 39.67 -61.95 54.05
CA GLU A 493 41.06 -62.17 54.47
C GLU A 493 41.19 -62.14 56.00
N GLU A 494 40.54 -61.20 56.68
CA GLU A 494 40.50 -61.15 58.15
C GLU A 494 39.87 -62.41 58.75
N ASN A 495 38.76 -62.90 58.17
CA ASN A 495 38.13 -64.14 58.61
C ASN A 495 39.04 -65.36 58.45
N GLU A 496 39.75 -65.47 57.31
CA GLU A 496 40.74 -66.55 57.10
C GLU A 496 41.85 -66.50 58.16
N GLN A 497 42.37 -65.32 58.47
CA GLN A 497 43.38 -65.13 59.52
C GLN A 497 42.86 -65.46 60.92
N LEU A 498 41.60 -65.11 61.22
CA LEU A 498 40.95 -65.43 62.49
C LEU A 498 40.73 -66.95 62.64
N GLU A 499 40.29 -67.63 61.58
CA GLU A 499 40.14 -69.09 61.55
C GLU A 499 41.48 -69.79 61.80
N GLU A 500 42.57 -69.33 61.17
CA GLU A 500 43.91 -69.86 61.44
C GLU A 500 44.35 -69.68 62.91
N ARG A 501 44.08 -68.52 63.50
CA ARG A 501 44.42 -68.24 64.91
C ARG A 501 43.61 -69.10 65.86
N LEU A 502 42.32 -69.31 65.55
CA LEU A 502 41.43 -70.16 66.35
C LEU A 502 41.90 -71.61 66.33
N LEU A 503 42.28 -72.14 65.16
CA LEU A 503 42.87 -73.47 65.03
C LEU A 503 44.18 -73.62 65.84
N LYS A 504 45.03 -72.58 65.88
CA LYS A 504 46.25 -72.58 66.69
C LYS A 504 45.94 -72.60 68.19
N LEU A 505 44.94 -71.85 68.65
CA LEU A 505 44.50 -71.82 70.04
C LEU A 505 43.86 -73.14 70.49
N GLU A 506 43.01 -73.74 69.66
CA GLU A 506 42.40 -75.04 69.94
C GLU A 506 43.47 -76.12 70.17
N LYS A 507 44.49 -76.17 69.31
CA LYS A 507 45.65 -77.06 69.47
C LYS A 507 46.40 -76.83 70.78
N LEU A 508 46.58 -75.56 71.19
CA LEU A 508 47.27 -75.21 72.43
C LEU A 508 46.46 -75.62 73.67
N VAL A 509 45.14 -75.39 73.66
CA VAL A 509 44.24 -75.82 74.74
C VAL A 509 44.25 -77.34 74.87
N GLU A 510 44.25 -78.07 73.75
CA GLU A 510 44.33 -79.53 73.76
C GLU A 510 45.67 -80.05 74.32
N GLN A 511 46.77 -79.35 74.04
CA GLN A 511 48.07 -79.63 74.66
C GLN A 511 48.07 -79.36 76.17
N LEU A 512 47.49 -78.25 76.62
CA LEU A 512 47.40 -77.92 78.05
C LEU A 512 46.51 -78.91 78.82
N LYS A 513 45.43 -79.39 78.21
CA LYS A 513 44.58 -80.45 78.78
C LYS A 513 45.27 -81.81 78.90
N LYS A 514 46.32 -82.08 78.11
CA LYS A 514 47.13 -83.30 78.21
C LYS A 514 48.22 -83.21 79.28
N ASN A 515 48.52 -82.01 79.77
CA ASN A 515 49.60 -81.75 80.73
C ASN A 515 49.11 -81.47 82.17
N ASN A 516 47.80 -81.55 82.40
CA ASN A 516 47.14 -81.64 83.72
C ASN A 516 46.50 -83.01 83.84
#